data_AF-A0A7R9A6L2-F1
#
_entry.id   AF-A0A7R9A6L2-F1
#
_cell.length_a   1.000
_cell.length_b   1.000
_cell.length_c   1.000
_cell.angle_alpha   90.00
_cell.angle_beta   90.00
_cell.angle_gamma   90.00
#
_symmetry.space_group_name_H-M   'P 1'
#
loop_
_entity.id
_entity.type
_entity.pdbx_description
1 polymer ?
#
loop_
_entity_poly.entity_id
_entity_poly.type
_entity_poly.pdbx_seq_one_letter_code
_entity_poly.pdbx_strand_id
1 'polypeptide(L)'
;MGVFVTRKQATHRIPRPGSRFYICSLSASTIVYKGQFSPDQLWTYYPDLQVSLWSPALLHNPEFETYLALVHTRFSTNTFPSWERAHPYRLLAHNGEINTLRGNVNLMKAREGTMKSDLYGSKLKSLYPVVEPDLSDSGSADCVLEWLVMVGQRTLPEAVMTMVPEAYQRDNLMPEEKKEFYRWSECTMEPWDGPALLTFTDGRYIGAILDRNGLRPSRFYLTSDNVMVMASEVGVYQVPHHKILQKGRLEPGRMLLVDTEKKVVINDQELKLQIAYGYPLKAWLKNLVTLGDLYKVDEKPAEELEVNHLGIGFHGLGALGDPRRWLTPNGKDRRLALFGYTIETINMLLVPMVLTNVLSLFSKGRLFKKTKGHLFPHPLTPVSVTIITSDFFGSTRKEALGSMGNDAPLACLSEYQPLLYDYFKQLFAQVTNPPIDPFREQIVMSLGCPIGPSANILKPSDDQCKRLFLKNPILSIKDLEVIKRTKVHGWKVSLSQLLPAEA
;
A
#
# COMPACT_ATOMS: atom_id res chain seq x y z
N MET A 1 18.56 19.79 18.35
CA MET A 1 17.78 18.72 19.01
C MET A 1 16.56 19.20 19.81
N GLY A 2 16.48 20.47 20.22
CA GLY A 2 15.37 20.98 21.06
C GLY A 2 14.04 21.24 20.33
N VAL A 3 14.05 21.83 19.13
CA VAL A 3 12.84 22.45 18.56
C VAL A 3 11.76 21.43 18.16
N PHE A 4 12.12 20.39 17.41
CA PHE A 4 11.21 19.30 17.03
C PHE A 4 10.58 18.61 18.25
N VAL A 5 11.42 18.26 19.24
CA VAL A 5 10.98 17.62 20.48
C VAL A 5 10.03 18.52 21.25
N THR A 6 10.38 19.80 21.42
CA THR A 6 9.53 20.78 22.10
C THR A 6 8.19 20.92 21.40
N ARG A 7 8.18 21.05 20.07
CA ARG A 7 6.94 21.14 19.28
C ARG A 7 6.09 19.88 19.47
N LYS A 8 6.68 18.68 19.34
CA LYS A 8 5.95 17.41 19.50
C LYS A 8 5.37 17.23 20.89
N GLN A 9 6.14 17.55 21.93
CA GLN A 9 5.66 17.56 23.32
C GLN A 9 4.53 18.57 23.54
N ALA A 10 4.66 19.77 22.99
CA ALA A 10 3.64 20.82 23.07
C ALA A 10 2.34 20.35 22.43
N THR A 11 2.38 19.78 21.23
CA THR A 11 1.20 19.25 20.55
C THR A 11 0.53 18.11 21.32
N HIS A 12 1.27 17.34 22.12
CA HIS A 12 0.66 16.23 22.89
C HIS A 12 0.11 16.67 24.25
N ARG A 13 0.67 17.72 24.86
CA ARG A 13 0.34 18.12 26.25
C ARG A 13 -0.59 19.33 26.35
N ILE A 14 -0.55 20.23 25.37
CA ILE A 14 -1.29 21.50 25.45
C ILE A 14 -2.76 21.37 25.00
N PRO A 15 -3.11 20.61 23.94
CA PRO A 15 -4.50 20.48 23.54
C PRO A 15 -5.38 19.97 24.69
N ARG A 16 -6.49 20.66 24.90
CA ARG A 16 -7.51 20.34 25.91
C ARG A 16 -8.88 20.42 25.25
N PRO A 17 -9.87 19.63 25.71
CA PRO A 17 -11.24 19.79 25.23
C PRO A 17 -11.69 21.26 25.29
N GLY A 18 -12.16 21.79 24.16
CA GLY A 18 -12.62 23.18 24.04
C GLY A 18 -11.54 24.24 23.73
N SER A 19 -10.25 23.88 23.67
CA SER A 19 -9.17 24.80 23.28
C SER A 19 -8.48 24.34 22.00
N ARG A 20 -8.34 25.26 21.03
CA ARG A 20 -7.58 25.01 19.80
C ARG A 20 -6.12 25.39 20.03
N PHE A 21 -5.22 24.45 19.76
CA PHE A 21 -3.78 24.68 19.82
C PHE A 21 -3.12 23.98 18.64
N TYR A 22 -2.37 24.73 17.83
CA TYR A 22 -1.66 24.19 16.69
C TYR A 22 -0.43 25.04 16.38
N ILE A 23 0.70 24.38 16.12
CA ILE A 23 1.95 25.02 15.72
C ILE A 23 2.16 24.75 14.22
N CYS A 24 2.03 25.79 13.40
CA CYS A 24 2.19 25.71 11.94
C CYS A 24 3.61 25.31 11.55
N SER A 25 4.60 26.00 12.10
CA SER A 25 6.02 25.73 11.92
C SER A 25 6.75 26.15 13.19
N LEU A 26 7.80 25.40 13.53
CA LEU A 26 8.77 25.81 14.55
C LEU A 26 10.13 25.32 14.07
N SER A 27 10.84 26.18 13.37
CA SER A 27 12.13 25.91 12.73
C SER A 27 12.94 27.20 12.65
N ALA A 28 14.26 27.06 12.51
CA ALA A 28 15.16 28.17 12.24
C ALA A 28 15.35 28.43 10.74
N SER A 29 14.98 27.47 9.89
CA SER A 29 15.20 27.51 8.43
C SER A 29 13.91 27.70 7.63
N THR A 30 12.75 27.36 8.19
CA THR A 30 11.47 27.37 7.49
C THR A 30 10.37 27.98 8.34
N ILE A 31 9.49 28.75 7.70
CA ILE A 31 8.32 29.37 8.33
C ILE A 31 7.09 29.17 7.44
N VAL A 32 5.93 28.93 8.05
CA VAL A 32 4.67 28.67 7.34
C VAL A 32 3.64 29.75 7.71
N TYR A 33 3.29 30.56 6.73
CA TYR A 33 2.15 31.48 6.77
C TYR A 33 0.94 30.82 6.10
N LYS A 34 -0.12 30.54 6.85
CA LYS A 34 -1.32 29.87 6.36
C LYS A 34 -2.57 30.28 7.11
N GLY A 35 -3.72 30.23 6.44
CA GLY A 35 -4.98 30.55 7.09
C GLY A 35 -6.20 30.27 6.22
N GLN A 36 -7.34 30.80 6.64
CA GLN A 36 -8.64 30.61 6.00
C GLN A 36 -9.03 31.84 5.18
N PHE A 37 -8.35 32.04 4.07
CA PHE A 37 -8.57 33.19 3.20
C PHE A 37 -8.27 32.80 1.75
N SER A 38 -8.76 33.59 0.79
CA SER A 38 -8.41 33.40 -0.62
C SER A 38 -6.93 33.72 -0.84
N PRO A 39 -6.29 33.18 -1.90
CA PRO A 39 -4.87 33.42 -2.15
C PRO A 39 -4.49 34.91 -2.21
N ASP A 40 -5.35 35.74 -2.81
CA ASP A 40 -5.13 37.19 -2.93
C ASP A 40 -5.13 37.91 -1.57
N GLN A 41 -5.85 37.37 -0.59
CA GLN A 41 -5.96 37.93 0.76
C GLN A 41 -4.74 37.64 1.64
N LEU A 42 -3.86 36.70 1.24
CA LEU A 42 -2.65 36.33 2.01
C LEU A 42 -1.82 37.57 2.37
N TRP A 43 -1.58 38.43 1.39
CA TRP A 43 -0.77 39.63 1.53
C TRP A 43 -1.39 40.61 2.52
N THR A 44 -2.69 40.84 2.42
CA THR A 44 -3.41 41.77 3.31
C THR A 44 -3.53 41.22 4.73
N TYR A 45 -3.65 39.89 4.88
CA TYR A 45 -3.80 39.26 6.19
C TYR A 45 -2.49 39.19 6.98
N TYR A 46 -1.36 39.00 6.29
CA TYR A 46 -0.03 38.97 6.90
C TYR A 46 0.83 40.15 6.44
N PRO A 47 0.77 41.29 7.15
CA PRO A 47 1.58 42.47 6.83
C PRO A 47 3.08 42.22 6.81
N ASP A 48 3.58 41.20 7.53
CA ASP A 48 4.98 40.78 7.49
C ASP A 48 5.48 40.51 6.05
N LEU A 49 4.59 40.05 5.17
CA LEU A 49 4.87 39.75 3.77
C LEU A 49 4.78 41.01 2.87
N GLN A 50 4.24 42.12 3.38
CA GLN A 50 4.06 43.40 2.67
C GLN A 50 5.14 44.44 3.02
N VAL A 51 5.38 45.38 2.11
CA VAL A 51 6.23 46.56 2.39
C VAL A 51 5.51 47.54 3.31
N SER A 52 6.28 48.20 4.18
CA SER A 52 5.93 49.45 4.87
C SER A 52 5.15 50.45 3.98
N LEU A 53 4.16 51.11 4.59
CA LEU A 53 3.17 52.05 3.99
C LEU A 53 3.74 53.22 3.17
N TRP A 54 5.05 53.37 3.00
CA TRP A 54 5.70 54.55 2.43
C TRP A 54 6.23 54.41 0.99
N SER A 55 6.27 53.20 0.40
CA SER A 55 6.79 53.04 -0.98
C SER A 55 5.87 52.20 -1.88
N PRO A 56 4.98 52.84 -2.67
CA PRO A 56 4.04 52.15 -3.57
C PRO A 56 4.69 51.41 -4.75
N ALA A 57 6.02 51.53 -4.94
CA ALA A 57 6.74 50.97 -6.07
C ALA A 57 7.32 49.56 -5.80
N LEU A 58 7.32 49.10 -4.55
CA LEU A 58 7.81 47.77 -4.16
C LEU A 58 6.63 46.93 -3.63
N LEU A 59 6.36 45.80 -4.29
CA LEU A 59 5.24 44.91 -3.98
C LEU A 59 5.51 43.90 -2.85
N HIS A 60 6.71 43.83 -2.26
CA HIS A 60 7.10 42.83 -1.25
C HIS A 60 8.08 43.39 -0.23
N ASN A 61 7.93 43.03 1.06
CA ASN A 61 8.82 43.46 2.15
C ASN A 61 10.29 43.17 1.81
N PRO A 62 11.19 44.16 1.70
CA PRO A 62 12.61 43.91 1.41
C PRO A 62 13.31 43.11 2.51
N GLU A 63 12.75 43.06 3.73
CA GLU A 63 13.30 42.25 4.81
C GLU A 63 12.85 40.78 4.74
N PHE A 64 11.83 40.45 3.94
CA PHE A 64 11.30 39.09 3.78
C PHE A 64 11.81 38.46 2.48
N GLU A 65 13.08 38.10 2.47
CA GLU A 65 13.73 37.42 1.35
C GLU A 65 13.75 35.91 1.54
N THR A 66 13.54 35.16 0.45
CA THR A 66 13.68 33.70 0.44
C THR A 66 14.17 33.20 -0.91
N TYR A 67 14.94 32.12 -0.89
CA TYR A 67 15.36 31.38 -2.08
C TYR A 67 14.43 30.20 -2.42
N LEU A 68 13.45 29.91 -1.55
CA LEU A 68 12.46 28.84 -1.75
C LEU A 68 11.07 29.30 -1.33
N ALA A 69 10.05 28.88 -2.07
CA ALA A 69 8.66 29.11 -1.70
C ALA A 69 7.82 27.88 -2.06
N LEU A 70 6.91 27.51 -1.16
CA LEU A 70 5.92 26.46 -1.37
C LEU A 70 4.54 27.04 -1.06
N VAL A 71 3.68 27.06 -2.08
CA VAL A 71 2.34 27.66 -1.99
C VAL A 71 1.30 26.58 -2.27
N HIS A 72 0.20 26.59 -1.52
CA HIS A 72 -0.87 25.62 -1.69
C HIS A 72 -2.24 26.24 -1.44
N THR A 73 -3.19 25.91 -2.29
CA THR A 73 -4.60 26.26 -2.15
C THR A 73 -5.42 24.99 -1.97
N ARG A 74 -6.23 24.92 -0.91
CA ARG A 74 -6.98 23.70 -0.56
C ARG A 74 -8.45 23.87 -0.95
N PHE A 75 -8.97 22.88 -1.67
CA PHE A 75 -10.40 22.68 -1.81
C PHE A 75 -10.88 21.70 -0.74
N SER A 76 -11.95 22.03 -0.02
CA SER A 76 -12.47 21.23 1.09
C SER A 76 -13.91 20.83 0.80
N THR A 77 -14.25 19.55 1.05
CA THR A 77 -15.64 19.07 1.03
C THR A 77 -16.42 19.45 2.29
N ASN A 78 -15.74 19.98 3.31
CA ASN A 78 -16.36 20.44 4.56
C ASN A 78 -16.77 21.91 4.47
N THR A 79 -17.96 22.23 5.01
CA THR A 79 -18.47 23.60 5.15
C THR A 79 -17.90 24.33 6.37
N PHE A 80 -17.40 23.61 7.38
CA PHE A 80 -16.75 24.20 8.55
C PHE A 80 -15.25 24.37 8.33
N PRO A 81 -14.72 25.59 8.39
CA PRO A 81 -13.33 25.82 8.08
C PRO A 81 -12.46 25.52 9.31
N SER A 82 -11.29 24.89 9.08
CA SER A 82 -10.29 24.56 10.11
C SER A 82 -8.93 25.16 9.73
N TRP A 83 -8.34 25.95 10.64
CA TRP A 83 -7.14 26.74 10.36
C TRP A 83 -5.92 25.83 10.27
N GLU A 84 -5.83 24.88 11.19
CA GLU A 84 -4.80 23.87 11.30
C GLU A 84 -4.71 22.95 10.07
N ARG A 85 -5.83 22.75 9.36
CA ARG A 85 -5.92 21.95 8.13
C ARG A 85 -5.54 22.71 6.85
N ALA A 86 -5.30 24.02 6.93
CA ALA A 86 -4.71 24.75 5.82
C ALA A 86 -3.29 24.21 5.55
N HIS A 87 -2.86 24.30 4.30
CA HIS A 87 -1.51 23.96 3.88
C HIS A 87 -0.67 25.23 3.70
N PRO A 88 0.67 25.13 3.63
CA PRO A 88 1.49 23.93 3.82
C PRO A 88 1.46 23.35 5.24
N TYR A 89 1.87 22.08 5.38
CA TYR A 89 2.29 21.52 6.67
C TYR A 89 3.80 21.78 6.89
N ARG A 90 4.44 21.03 7.79
CA ARG A 90 5.79 21.35 8.27
C ARG A 90 6.85 21.00 7.24
N LEU A 91 6.67 19.87 6.55
CA LEU A 91 7.52 19.42 5.44
C LEU A 91 6.74 19.25 4.14
N LEU A 92 5.42 19.07 4.22
CA LEU A 92 4.61 18.60 3.09
C LEU A 92 3.50 19.59 2.70
N ALA A 93 3.24 19.72 1.40
CA ALA A 93 1.92 20.04 0.89
C ALA A 93 1.47 19.02 -0.14
N HIS A 94 0.16 18.79 -0.18
CA HIS A 94 -0.44 17.66 -0.88
C HIS A 94 -1.66 18.12 -1.63
N ASN A 95 -1.61 17.98 -2.95
CA ASN A 95 -2.79 18.07 -3.80
C ASN A 95 -3.24 16.64 -4.12
N GLY A 96 -4.33 16.20 -3.49
CA GLY A 96 -4.73 14.81 -3.59
C GLY A 96 -5.56 14.31 -2.42
N GLU A 97 -5.70 12.99 -2.35
CA GLU A 97 -6.33 12.28 -1.24
C GLU A 97 -5.64 10.93 -1.02
N ILE A 98 -5.25 10.62 0.22
CA ILE A 98 -4.66 9.32 0.58
C ILE A 98 -5.78 8.34 0.94
N ASN A 99 -6.05 7.38 0.06
CA ASN A 99 -7.16 6.42 0.22
C ASN A 99 -6.80 5.22 1.13
N THR A 100 -5.52 5.04 1.46
CA THR A 100 -5.00 3.98 2.34
C THR A 100 -4.84 4.42 3.80
N LEU A 101 -5.27 5.65 4.14
CA LEU A 101 -4.97 6.34 5.40
C LEU A 101 -5.18 5.48 6.66
N ARG A 102 -6.35 4.83 6.78
CA ARG A 102 -6.69 4.05 7.98
C ARG A 102 -5.70 2.91 8.21
N GLY A 103 -5.26 2.24 7.14
CA GLY A 103 -4.24 1.19 7.22
C GLY A 103 -2.90 1.75 7.67
N ASN A 104 -2.47 2.85 7.03
CA ASN A 104 -1.16 3.46 7.28
C ASN A 104 -1.03 3.98 8.73
N VAL A 105 -2.06 4.66 9.23
CA VAL A 105 -2.09 5.17 10.62
C VAL A 105 -2.06 4.02 11.62
N ASN A 106 -2.84 2.95 11.38
CA ASN A 106 -2.86 1.79 12.27
C ASN A 106 -1.52 1.05 12.28
N LEU A 107 -0.88 0.89 11.12
CA LEU A 107 0.42 0.22 11.01
C LEU A 107 1.53 1.07 11.65
N MET A 108 1.50 2.39 11.50
CA MET A 108 2.41 3.27 12.24
C MET A 108 2.21 3.18 13.76
N LYS A 109 0.96 3.15 14.23
CA LYS A 109 0.67 2.94 15.65
C LYS A 109 1.20 1.59 16.16
N ALA A 110 1.07 0.52 15.37
CA ALA A 110 1.64 -0.78 15.73
C ALA A 110 3.18 -0.74 15.82
N ARG A 111 3.84 0.03 14.94
CA ARG A 111 5.31 0.22 14.95
C ARG A 111 5.82 0.99 16.17
N GLU A 112 5.01 1.79 16.85
CA GLU A 112 5.41 2.50 18.08
C GLU A 112 5.93 1.53 19.15
N GLY A 113 5.44 0.27 19.16
CA GLY A 113 5.90 -0.78 20.06
C GLY A 113 7.26 -1.39 19.71
N THR A 114 7.70 -1.33 18.44
CA THR A 114 8.96 -1.93 17.98
C THR A 114 10.07 -0.91 17.74
N MET A 115 9.70 0.36 17.55
CA MET A 115 10.66 1.43 17.24
C MET A 115 11.67 1.67 18.36
N LYS A 116 12.93 1.79 17.95
CA LYS A 116 14.06 2.16 18.81
C LYS A 116 14.90 3.21 18.10
N SER A 117 15.39 4.20 18.82
CA SER A 117 16.23 5.25 18.27
C SER A 117 17.45 5.43 19.15
N ASP A 118 18.64 5.38 18.55
CA ASP A 118 19.91 5.61 19.24
C ASP A 118 20.01 7.08 19.70
N LEU A 119 19.37 8.01 18.96
CA LEU A 119 19.36 9.44 19.25
C LEU A 119 18.43 9.81 20.43
N TYR A 120 17.23 9.22 20.49
CA TYR A 120 16.22 9.58 21.51
C TYR A 120 16.16 8.60 22.69
N GLY A 121 16.70 7.39 22.56
CA GLY A 121 16.73 6.38 23.62
C GLY A 121 15.36 6.18 24.28
N SER A 122 15.31 6.30 25.62
CA SER A 122 14.08 6.18 26.40
C SER A 122 13.09 7.33 26.17
N LYS A 123 13.55 8.50 25.72
CA LYS A 123 12.69 9.67 25.44
C LYS A 123 11.82 9.49 24.20
N LEU A 124 12.13 8.51 23.34
CA LEU A 124 11.34 8.23 22.13
C LEU A 124 9.84 8.04 22.45
N LYS A 125 9.53 7.32 23.54
CA LYS A 125 8.14 7.06 23.95
C LYS A 125 7.36 8.33 24.31
N SER A 126 8.06 9.37 24.76
CA SER A 126 7.41 10.65 25.07
C SER A 126 6.94 11.37 23.81
N LEU A 127 7.48 11.05 22.64
CA LEU A 127 7.15 11.65 21.35
C LEU A 127 5.97 10.96 20.65
N TYR A 128 5.36 9.94 21.27
CA TYR A 128 4.17 9.26 20.76
C TYR A 128 2.88 9.97 21.17
N PRO A 129 1.80 9.87 20.37
CA PRO A 129 1.72 9.13 19.10
C PRO A 129 2.47 9.82 17.94
N VAL A 130 2.97 9.03 16.98
CA VAL A 130 3.65 9.56 15.79
C VAL A 130 2.67 10.43 14.99
N VAL A 131 1.53 9.85 14.62
CA VAL A 131 0.43 10.56 13.95
C VAL A 131 -0.43 11.23 15.03
N GLU A 132 -0.53 12.56 14.98
CA GLU A 132 -1.37 13.32 15.90
C GLU A 132 -2.85 13.02 15.60
N PRO A 133 -3.72 12.96 16.63
CA PRO A 133 -5.15 12.69 16.41
C PRO A 133 -5.84 13.82 15.64
N ASP A 134 -6.96 13.49 14.99
CA ASP A 134 -7.87 14.43 14.31
C ASP A 134 -7.29 15.25 13.14
N LEU A 135 -6.10 14.86 12.67
CA LEU A 135 -5.48 15.44 11.48
C LEU A 135 -6.20 15.00 10.19
N SER A 136 -5.97 15.79 9.13
CA SER A 136 -6.29 15.35 7.78
C SER A 136 -5.39 14.18 7.34
N ASP A 137 -5.72 13.57 6.22
CA ASP A 137 -4.89 12.58 5.54
C ASP A 137 -3.46 13.12 5.29
N SER A 138 -3.39 14.35 4.81
CA SER A 138 -2.18 15.07 4.46
C SER A 138 -1.36 15.46 5.68
N GLY A 139 -2.02 15.88 6.76
CA GLY A 139 -1.37 16.16 8.04
C GLY A 139 -0.82 14.88 8.70
N SER A 140 -1.51 13.76 8.52
CA SER A 140 -1.04 12.46 8.99
C SER A 140 0.20 12.01 8.22
N ALA A 141 0.21 12.21 6.89
CA ALA A 141 1.38 11.95 6.06
C ALA A 141 2.57 12.86 6.43
N ASP A 142 2.34 14.15 6.67
CA ASP A 142 3.38 15.09 7.12
C ASP A 142 4.01 14.64 8.46
N CYS A 143 3.21 14.17 9.42
CA CYS A 143 3.72 13.64 10.68
C CYS A 143 4.66 12.44 10.48
N VAL A 144 4.32 11.53 9.57
CA VAL A 144 5.14 10.35 9.28
C VAL A 144 6.39 10.72 8.50
N LEU A 145 6.28 11.62 7.52
CA LEU A 145 7.42 12.12 6.76
C LEU A 145 8.44 12.80 7.69
N GLU A 146 7.96 13.72 8.55
CA GLU A 146 8.78 14.39 9.55
C GLU A 146 9.40 13.40 10.54
N TRP A 147 8.67 12.35 10.92
CA TRP A 147 9.18 11.30 11.78
C TRP A 147 10.35 10.53 11.14
N LEU A 148 10.21 10.13 9.88
CA LEU A 148 11.27 9.41 9.16
C LEU A 148 12.52 10.26 8.98
N VAL A 149 12.36 11.57 8.74
CA VAL A 149 13.49 12.51 8.62
C VAL A 149 14.12 12.80 9.98
N MET A 150 13.34 13.25 10.96
CA MET A 150 13.87 13.78 12.24
C MET A 150 14.26 12.69 13.24
N VAL A 151 13.56 11.55 13.22
CA VAL A 151 13.79 10.42 14.15
C VAL A 151 14.51 9.27 13.46
N GLY A 152 14.15 8.99 12.20
CA GLY A 152 14.81 7.98 11.38
C GLY A 152 16.13 8.43 10.77
N GLN A 153 16.47 9.72 10.83
CA GLN A 153 17.67 10.30 10.22
C GLN A 153 17.81 9.99 8.73
N ARG A 154 16.67 9.78 8.04
CA ARG A 154 16.65 9.59 6.59
C ARG A 154 16.75 10.94 5.90
N THR A 155 17.37 10.96 4.73
CA THR A 155 17.27 12.14 3.87
C THR A 155 15.81 12.35 3.47
N LEU A 156 15.38 13.60 3.27
CA LEU A 156 14.03 13.90 2.80
C LEU A 156 13.64 13.12 1.53
N PRO A 157 14.45 13.05 0.46
CA PRO A 157 14.10 12.25 -0.71
C PRO A 157 13.98 10.75 -0.44
N GLU A 158 14.81 10.18 0.42
CA GLU A 158 14.70 8.76 0.82
C GLU A 158 13.41 8.49 1.60
N ALA A 159 13.04 9.37 2.54
CA ALA A 159 11.81 9.24 3.30
C ALA A 159 10.58 9.31 2.38
N VAL A 160 10.58 10.26 1.42
CA VAL A 160 9.53 10.35 0.40
C VAL A 160 9.49 9.11 -0.50
N MET A 161 10.64 8.63 -0.96
CA MET A 161 10.74 7.41 -1.79
C MET A 161 10.24 6.15 -1.06
N THR A 162 10.39 6.11 0.28
CA THR A 162 9.86 5.04 1.13
C THR A 162 8.34 5.11 1.23
N MET A 163 7.79 6.31 1.44
CA MET A 163 6.34 6.51 1.62
C MET A 163 5.56 6.39 0.32
N VAL A 164 6.10 6.89 -0.79
CA VAL A 164 5.46 6.89 -2.12
C VAL A 164 6.37 6.17 -3.12
N PRO A 165 6.46 4.83 -3.04
CA PRO A 165 7.29 4.04 -3.95
C PRO A 165 6.69 3.97 -5.35
N GLU A 166 7.56 3.89 -6.36
CA GLU A 166 7.18 3.56 -7.74
C GLU A 166 6.59 2.15 -7.83
N ALA A 167 5.71 1.93 -8.81
CA ALA A 167 5.28 0.59 -9.17
C ALA A 167 6.44 -0.17 -9.83
N TYR A 168 7.02 -1.15 -9.12
CA TYR A 168 8.26 -1.81 -9.54
C TYR A 168 8.07 -3.28 -9.95
N GLN A 169 7.04 -3.97 -9.44
CA GLN A 169 6.91 -5.43 -9.53
C GLN A 169 6.81 -5.96 -10.97
N ARG A 170 6.30 -5.14 -11.88
CA ARG A 170 6.05 -5.51 -13.29
C ARG A 170 6.79 -4.61 -14.28
N ASP A 171 7.69 -3.76 -13.79
CA ASP A 171 8.54 -2.91 -14.62
C ASP A 171 9.83 -3.66 -14.99
N ASN A 172 9.92 -4.15 -16.22
CA ASN A 172 11.11 -4.85 -16.70
C ASN A 172 12.27 -3.90 -17.04
N LEU A 173 12.00 -2.60 -17.22
CA LEU A 173 12.99 -1.59 -17.60
C LEU A 173 13.65 -0.95 -16.38
N MET A 174 13.08 -1.12 -15.20
CA MET A 174 13.65 -0.61 -13.96
C MET A 174 14.98 -1.31 -13.61
N PRO A 175 16.06 -0.56 -13.29
CA PRO A 175 17.33 -1.12 -12.82
C PRO A 175 17.16 -2.02 -11.61
N GLU A 176 17.97 -3.08 -11.52
CA GLU A 176 17.81 -4.11 -10.49
C GLU A 176 18.04 -3.55 -9.10
N GLU A 177 19.02 -2.68 -8.91
CA GLU A 177 19.34 -2.06 -7.62
C GLU A 177 18.15 -1.22 -7.11
N LYS A 178 17.44 -0.55 -8.02
CA LYS A 178 16.22 0.21 -7.69
C LYS A 178 15.07 -0.74 -7.30
N LYS A 179 14.92 -1.87 -8.01
CA LYS A 179 13.95 -2.92 -7.63
C LYS A 179 14.26 -3.52 -6.27
N GLU A 180 15.54 -3.78 -5.99
CA GLU A 180 16.01 -4.29 -4.70
C GLU A 180 15.63 -3.31 -3.58
N PHE A 181 15.79 -2.00 -3.78
CA PHE A 181 15.38 -0.99 -2.81
C PHE A 181 13.87 -1.05 -2.54
N TYR A 182 13.04 -1.05 -3.59
CA TYR A 182 11.60 -1.08 -3.40
C TYR A 182 11.10 -2.39 -2.78
N ARG A 183 11.74 -3.52 -3.10
CA ARG A 183 11.42 -4.82 -2.48
C ARG A 183 11.77 -4.85 -0.99
N TRP A 184 12.89 -4.26 -0.61
CA TRP A 184 13.24 -4.06 0.79
C TRP A 184 12.30 -3.06 1.48
N SER A 185 11.96 -1.96 0.82
CA SER A 185 11.06 -0.93 1.33
C SER A 185 9.65 -1.46 1.60
N GLU A 186 9.12 -2.33 0.72
CA GLU A 186 7.82 -2.99 0.90
C GLU A 186 7.78 -3.87 2.17
N CYS A 187 8.92 -4.44 2.57
CA CYS A 187 9.03 -5.18 3.83
C CYS A 187 9.05 -4.26 5.06
N THR A 188 9.31 -2.98 4.86
CA THR A 188 9.50 -1.96 5.91
C THR A 188 8.23 -1.13 6.14
N MET A 189 7.67 -0.57 5.06
CA MET A 189 6.57 0.38 5.07
C MET A 189 5.62 0.14 3.89
N GLU A 190 4.33 0.13 4.20
CA GLU A 190 3.27 0.16 3.20
C GLU A 190 3.22 1.52 2.48
N PRO A 191 2.87 1.54 1.19
CA PRO A 191 2.71 2.78 0.45
C PRO A 191 1.61 3.67 1.02
N TRP A 192 1.88 4.97 1.10
CA TRP A 192 0.87 6.00 1.32
C TRP A 192 0.21 6.33 -0.01
N ASP A 193 -0.72 5.46 -0.40
CA ASP A 193 -1.34 5.45 -1.73
C ASP A 193 -2.61 6.30 -1.84
N GLY A 194 -2.94 6.66 -3.07
CA GLY A 194 -4.02 7.56 -3.46
C GLY A 194 -3.54 8.59 -4.50
N PRO A 195 -4.45 9.33 -5.17
CA PRO A 195 -4.06 10.40 -6.07
C PRO A 195 -3.28 11.44 -5.28
N ALA A 196 -2.02 11.68 -5.63
CA ALA A 196 -1.18 12.58 -4.84
C ALA A 196 -0.14 13.27 -5.72
N LEU A 197 -0.16 14.61 -5.69
CA LEU A 197 1.00 15.43 -5.92
C LEU A 197 1.50 15.91 -4.56
N LEU A 198 2.60 15.31 -4.10
CA LEU A 198 3.27 15.68 -2.86
C LEU A 198 4.42 16.62 -3.18
N THR A 199 4.32 17.86 -2.72
CA THR A 199 5.42 18.82 -2.70
C THR A 199 6.01 18.86 -1.31
N PHE A 200 7.33 18.92 -1.18
CA PHE A 200 7.98 18.81 0.12
C PHE A 200 9.25 19.65 0.21
N THR A 201 9.59 20.07 1.43
CA THR A 201 10.84 20.77 1.73
C THR A 201 11.26 20.62 3.19
N ASP A 202 12.56 20.52 3.43
CA ASP A 202 13.19 20.62 4.77
C ASP A 202 14.02 21.92 4.94
N GLY A 203 13.91 22.84 3.97
CA GLY A 203 14.71 24.06 3.84
C GLY A 203 15.93 23.90 2.92
N ARG A 204 16.51 22.70 2.82
CA ARG A 204 17.60 22.40 1.87
C ARG A 204 17.06 21.81 0.58
N TYR A 205 16.32 20.73 0.71
CA TYR A 205 15.67 20.09 -0.41
C TYR A 205 14.32 20.75 -0.64
N ILE A 206 13.98 21.01 -1.90
CA ILE A 206 12.61 21.31 -2.30
C ILE A 206 12.28 20.46 -3.52
N GLY A 207 11.14 19.79 -3.48
CA GLY A 207 10.80 18.85 -4.52
C GLY A 207 9.33 18.50 -4.58
N ALA A 208 9.03 17.65 -5.55
CA ALA A 208 7.72 17.09 -5.75
C ALA A 208 7.81 15.64 -6.21
N ILE A 209 6.86 14.81 -5.79
CA ILE A 209 6.67 13.46 -6.28
C ILE A 209 5.20 13.26 -6.65
N LEU A 210 4.96 12.52 -7.72
CA LEU A 210 3.63 12.02 -8.05
C LEU A 210 3.43 10.62 -7.48
N ASP A 211 2.18 10.30 -7.17
CA ASP A 211 1.76 8.94 -6.89
C ASP A 211 2.13 7.99 -8.05
N ARG A 212 2.10 6.68 -7.77
CA ARG A 212 2.51 5.63 -8.71
C ARG A 212 1.72 5.62 -10.02
N ASN A 213 0.52 6.19 -10.04
CA ASN A 213 -0.37 6.26 -11.20
C ASN A 213 -0.31 7.64 -11.89
N GLY A 214 0.23 8.66 -11.21
CA GLY A 214 0.33 10.03 -11.71
C GLY A 214 -1.03 10.67 -11.91
N LEU A 215 -1.92 10.55 -10.92
CA LEU A 215 -3.32 10.97 -11.02
C LEU A 215 -3.52 12.48 -10.85
N ARG A 216 -2.44 13.24 -10.59
CA ARG A 216 -2.46 14.69 -10.39
C ARG A 216 -1.51 15.39 -11.36
N PRO A 217 -1.89 16.56 -11.92
CA PRO A 217 -1.06 17.29 -12.85
C PRO A 217 0.07 18.02 -12.13
N SER A 218 1.26 18.04 -12.72
CA SER A 218 2.40 18.86 -12.27
C SER A 218 3.26 19.25 -13.46
N ARG A 219 3.52 20.55 -13.60
CA ARG A 219 4.29 21.16 -14.70
C ARG A 219 5.38 22.03 -14.13
N PHE A 220 6.54 22.03 -14.76
CA PHE A 220 7.67 22.85 -14.33
C PHE A 220 8.38 23.57 -15.47
N TYR A 221 9.02 24.68 -15.09
CA TYR A 221 9.85 25.53 -15.93
C TYR A 221 11.20 25.71 -15.24
N LEU A 222 12.29 25.54 -15.98
CA LEU A 222 13.62 25.96 -15.56
C LEU A 222 14.01 27.20 -16.36
N THR A 223 14.43 28.25 -15.66
CA THR A 223 14.82 29.52 -16.29
C THR A 223 16.34 29.69 -16.31
N SER A 224 16.81 30.57 -17.19
CA SER A 224 18.21 30.98 -17.32
C SER A 224 18.74 31.74 -16.11
N ASP A 225 17.84 32.32 -15.31
CA ASP A 225 18.16 33.00 -14.05
C ASP A 225 18.29 32.02 -12.86
N ASN A 226 18.43 30.71 -13.13
CA ASN A 226 18.53 29.65 -12.12
C ASN A 226 17.32 29.56 -11.17
N VAL A 227 16.12 29.84 -11.71
CA VAL A 227 14.85 29.67 -10.97
C VAL A 227 14.11 28.47 -11.55
N MET A 228 13.66 27.58 -10.67
CA MET A 228 12.74 26.50 -11.02
C MET A 228 11.36 26.83 -10.49
N VAL A 229 10.36 26.81 -11.37
CA VAL A 229 8.97 27.02 -11.01
C VAL A 229 8.17 25.77 -11.33
N MET A 230 7.50 25.20 -10.33
CA MET A 230 6.57 24.09 -10.50
C MET A 230 5.17 24.51 -10.05
N ALA A 231 4.17 24.16 -10.85
CA ALA A 231 2.77 24.38 -10.50
C ALA A 231 1.89 23.22 -11.00
N SER A 232 0.70 23.07 -10.41
CA SER A 232 -0.29 22.11 -10.86
C SER A 232 -0.83 22.43 -12.27
N GLU A 233 -0.73 23.69 -12.69
CA GLU A 233 -1.23 24.19 -13.98
C GLU A 233 -0.18 25.04 -14.72
N VAL A 234 -0.39 25.25 -16.01
CA VAL A 234 0.44 26.13 -16.83
C VAL A 234 -0.04 27.58 -16.72
N GLY A 235 0.88 28.55 -16.77
CA GLY A 235 0.53 29.98 -16.77
C GLY A 235 0.33 30.63 -15.40
N VAL A 236 0.52 29.89 -14.29
CA VAL A 236 0.45 30.43 -12.92
C VAL A 236 1.53 31.48 -12.67
N TYR A 237 2.74 31.27 -13.21
CA TYR A 237 3.84 32.21 -13.13
C TYR A 237 4.26 32.64 -14.53
N GLN A 238 4.23 33.95 -14.80
CA GLN A 238 4.53 34.52 -16.10
C GLN A 238 6.05 34.61 -16.28
N VAL A 239 6.61 33.71 -17.09
CA VAL A 239 8.04 33.71 -17.44
C VAL A 239 8.22 34.17 -18.89
N PRO A 240 9.07 35.18 -19.16
CA PRO A 240 9.41 35.56 -20.52
C PRO A 240 9.97 34.36 -21.31
N HIS A 241 9.44 34.12 -22.52
CA HIS A 241 9.78 32.92 -23.31
C HIS A 241 11.28 32.72 -23.54
N HIS A 242 12.03 33.80 -23.77
CA HIS A 242 13.48 33.75 -24.00
C HIS A 242 14.29 33.31 -22.77
N LYS A 243 13.70 33.38 -21.57
CA LYS A 243 14.37 32.95 -20.33
C LYS A 243 14.19 31.47 -20.05
N ILE A 244 13.29 30.77 -20.74
CA ILE A 244 12.93 29.39 -20.41
C ILE A 244 13.94 28.43 -21.05
N LEU A 245 14.73 27.76 -20.22
CA LEU A 245 15.68 26.74 -20.65
C LEU A 245 14.99 25.39 -20.89
N GLN A 246 14.08 25.02 -19.99
CA GLN A 246 13.39 23.73 -20.05
C GLN A 246 11.94 23.88 -19.59
N LYS A 247 11.05 23.12 -20.25
CA LYS A 247 9.66 22.91 -19.84
C LYS A 247 9.42 21.42 -19.70
N GLY A 248 8.74 21.01 -18.64
CA GLY A 248 8.46 19.60 -18.39
C GLY A 248 7.16 19.36 -17.64
N ARG A 249 6.81 18.08 -17.52
CA ARG A 249 5.76 17.59 -16.64
C ARG A 249 6.35 16.50 -15.75
N LEU A 250 5.84 16.38 -14.54
CA LEU A 250 6.19 15.24 -13.69
C LEU A 250 5.44 14.00 -14.18
N GLU A 251 6.10 12.85 -14.18
CA GLU A 251 5.55 11.57 -14.62
C GLU A 251 5.23 10.68 -13.42
N PRO A 252 4.37 9.66 -13.56
CA PRO A 252 4.00 8.76 -12.46
C PRO A 252 5.22 8.22 -11.71
N GLY A 253 5.21 8.37 -10.39
CA GLY A 253 6.30 7.92 -9.50
C GLY A 253 7.65 8.65 -9.66
N ARG A 254 7.79 9.62 -10.57
CA ARG A 254 9.02 10.43 -10.72
C ARG A 254 9.07 11.55 -9.69
N MET A 255 10.29 11.86 -9.26
CA MET A 255 10.59 12.93 -8.32
C MET A 255 11.31 14.07 -9.03
N LEU A 256 10.78 15.29 -8.89
CA LEU A 256 11.49 16.52 -9.21
C LEU A 256 12.14 17.02 -7.91
N LEU A 257 13.45 17.26 -7.91
CA LEU A 257 14.16 17.65 -6.70
C LEU A 257 15.21 18.72 -6.99
N VAL A 258 15.28 19.73 -6.12
CA VAL A 258 16.34 20.75 -6.10
C VAL A 258 17.07 20.66 -4.76
N ASP A 259 18.40 20.64 -4.82
CA ASP A 259 19.27 20.80 -3.66
C ASP A 259 19.78 22.25 -3.65
N THR A 260 19.27 23.06 -2.71
CA THR A 260 19.59 24.50 -2.65
C THR A 260 21.01 24.77 -2.17
N GLU A 261 21.61 23.85 -1.39
CA GLU A 261 23.01 23.96 -0.98
C GLU A 261 23.95 23.71 -2.16
N LYS A 262 23.67 22.66 -2.96
CA LYS A 262 24.45 22.34 -4.16
C LYS A 262 24.08 23.19 -5.37
N LYS A 263 22.94 23.90 -5.32
CA LYS A 263 22.37 24.73 -6.40
C LYS A 263 22.16 23.95 -7.70
N VAL A 264 21.69 22.71 -7.59
CA VAL A 264 21.43 21.84 -8.75
C VAL A 264 20.03 21.26 -8.71
N VAL A 265 19.45 21.09 -9.90
CA VAL A 265 18.29 20.21 -10.10
C VAL A 265 18.82 18.78 -10.18
N ILE A 266 18.38 17.93 -9.26
CA ILE A 266 18.85 16.55 -9.18
C ILE A 266 18.06 15.68 -10.16
N ASN A 267 18.77 14.83 -10.90
CA ASN A 267 18.16 13.83 -11.77
C ASN A 267 17.49 12.71 -10.94
N ASP A 268 16.21 12.43 -11.22
CA ASP A 268 15.41 11.40 -10.53
C ASP A 268 16.07 10.01 -10.52
N GLN A 269 16.59 9.57 -11.66
CA GLN A 269 17.15 8.23 -11.81
C GLN A 269 18.44 8.10 -11.02
N GLU A 270 19.32 9.09 -11.13
CA GLU A 270 20.59 9.12 -10.40
C GLU A 270 20.36 9.18 -8.89
N LEU A 271 19.43 10.02 -8.43
CA LEU A 271 19.06 10.13 -7.02
C LEU A 271 18.60 8.79 -6.44
N LYS A 272 17.62 8.15 -7.10
CA LYS A 272 17.03 6.91 -6.60
C LYS A 272 18.03 5.76 -6.63
N LEU A 273 18.91 5.72 -7.64
CA LEU A 273 20.02 4.77 -7.68
C LEU A 273 21.02 5.05 -6.55
N GLN A 274 21.40 6.30 -6.30
CA GLN A 274 22.28 6.66 -5.18
C GLN A 274 21.70 6.22 -3.83
N ILE A 275 20.40 6.43 -3.61
CA ILE A 275 19.70 5.97 -2.41
C ILE A 275 19.75 4.43 -2.33
N ALA A 276 19.47 3.73 -3.43
CA ALA A 276 19.54 2.27 -3.48
C ALA A 276 20.95 1.74 -3.17
N TYR A 277 22.00 2.37 -3.72
CA TYR A 277 23.40 2.01 -3.45
C TYR A 277 23.85 2.33 -2.02
N GLY A 278 23.11 3.16 -1.28
CA GLY A 278 23.41 3.49 0.12
C GLY A 278 23.34 2.29 1.07
N TYR A 279 22.74 1.17 0.63
CA TYR A 279 22.53 -0.01 1.43
C TYR A 279 22.95 -1.30 0.71
N PRO A 280 23.46 -2.32 1.42
CA PRO A 280 23.78 -3.62 0.82
C PRO A 280 22.51 -4.47 0.60
N LEU A 281 21.56 -3.95 -0.18
CA LEU A 281 20.21 -4.49 -0.37
C LEU A 281 20.21 -5.92 -0.92
N LYS A 282 21.05 -6.19 -1.92
CA LYS A 282 21.23 -7.54 -2.46
C LYS A 282 21.62 -8.58 -1.40
N ALA A 283 22.43 -8.18 -0.41
CA ALA A 283 22.81 -9.07 0.68
C ALA A 283 21.64 -9.25 1.66
N TRP A 284 20.94 -8.17 1.99
CA TRP A 284 19.79 -8.20 2.90
C TRP A 284 18.62 -9.02 2.35
N LEU A 285 18.30 -8.87 1.06
CA LEU A 285 17.21 -9.57 0.39
C LEU A 285 17.41 -11.09 0.32
N LYS A 286 18.63 -11.62 0.51
CA LYS A 286 18.85 -13.07 0.64
C LYS A 286 18.16 -13.65 1.87
N ASN A 287 17.88 -12.84 2.89
CA ASN A 287 17.15 -13.26 4.09
C ASN A 287 15.64 -13.35 3.87
N LEU A 288 15.13 -12.79 2.75
CA LEU A 288 13.72 -12.84 2.39
C LEU A 288 13.35 -14.22 1.90
N VAL A 289 12.41 -14.85 2.60
CA VAL A 289 12.00 -16.23 2.34
C VAL A 289 10.76 -16.21 1.45
N THR A 290 10.73 -17.02 0.40
CA THR A 290 9.52 -17.24 -0.41
C THR A 290 8.91 -18.60 -0.11
N LEU A 291 7.65 -18.83 -0.50
CA LEU A 291 7.04 -20.17 -0.45
C LEU A 291 7.89 -21.22 -1.19
N GLY A 292 8.47 -20.84 -2.33
CA GLY A 292 9.37 -21.70 -3.09
C GLY A 292 10.61 -22.14 -2.32
N ASP A 293 11.10 -21.30 -1.40
CA ASP A 293 12.23 -21.64 -0.54
C ASP A 293 11.82 -22.54 0.61
N LEU A 294 10.63 -22.31 1.19
CA LEU A 294 10.07 -23.22 2.18
C LEU A 294 9.84 -24.62 1.61
N TYR A 295 9.36 -24.74 0.38
CA TYR A 295 9.19 -26.02 -0.31
C TYR A 295 10.49 -26.79 -0.52
N LYS A 296 11.63 -26.11 -0.69
CA LYS A 296 12.94 -26.78 -0.86
C LYS A 296 13.50 -27.32 0.46
N VAL A 297 13.15 -26.67 1.57
CA VAL A 297 13.65 -27.01 2.91
C VAL A 297 12.72 -28.02 3.61
N ASP A 298 11.48 -28.17 3.15
CA ASP A 298 10.60 -29.24 3.63
C ASP A 298 11.18 -30.60 3.24
N GLU A 299 11.79 -31.28 4.21
CA GLU A 299 12.52 -32.55 4.04
C GLU A 299 11.59 -33.74 3.81
N LYS A 300 10.29 -33.57 4.04
CA LYS A 300 9.34 -34.59 3.62
C LYS A 300 9.28 -34.55 2.10
N PRO A 301 9.30 -35.72 1.39
CA PRO A 301 8.73 -35.73 0.05
C PRO A 301 7.36 -35.06 0.15
N ALA A 302 6.85 -34.46 -0.92
CA ALA A 302 5.43 -34.23 -0.95
C ALA A 302 4.78 -35.62 -0.76
N GLU A 303 4.54 -36.02 0.50
CA GLU A 303 3.40 -36.79 0.88
C GLU A 303 2.33 -36.01 0.14
N GLU A 304 1.85 -36.58 -0.99
CA GLU A 304 0.46 -36.39 -1.35
C GLU A 304 -0.22 -36.46 -0.01
N LEU A 305 -0.65 -35.31 0.50
CA LEU A 305 -1.35 -35.28 1.75
C LEU A 305 -2.44 -36.31 1.53
N GLU A 306 -2.32 -37.47 2.18
CA GLU A 306 -3.47 -38.23 2.58
C GLU A 306 -4.18 -37.24 3.49
N VAL A 307 -4.93 -36.34 2.85
CA VAL A 307 -6.10 -35.73 3.41
C VAL A 307 -6.87 -36.96 3.84
N ASN A 308 -6.68 -37.37 5.10
CA ASN A 308 -7.42 -38.45 5.72
C ASN A 308 -8.82 -38.31 5.21
N HIS A 309 -9.21 -39.24 4.35
CA HIS A 309 -10.31 -39.05 3.43
C HIS A 309 -11.52 -38.60 4.24
N LEU A 310 -11.83 -37.31 4.21
CA LEU A 310 -13.22 -36.88 4.30
C LEU A 310 -13.82 -37.56 3.09
N GLY A 311 -14.46 -38.72 3.31
CA GLY A 311 -14.80 -39.70 2.29
C GLY A 311 -15.64 -39.10 1.18
N ILE A 312 -14.99 -38.47 0.21
CA ILE A 312 -15.54 -38.11 -1.08
C ILE A 312 -14.95 -39.11 -2.05
N GLY A 313 -15.52 -40.32 -2.05
CA GLY A 313 -15.16 -41.36 -3.00
C GLY A 313 -15.49 -40.94 -4.42
N PHE A 314 -14.48 -40.62 -5.22
CA PHE A 314 -14.59 -40.45 -6.67
C PHE A 314 -14.50 -41.82 -7.35
N HIS A 315 -15.53 -42.66 -7.20
CA HIS A 315 -15.69 -43.82 -8.07
C HIS A 315 -16.44 -43.41 -9.35
N GLY A 316 -15.68 -43.31 -10.44
CA GLY A 316 -16.19 -43.26 -11.81
C GLY A 316 -16.05 -41.90 -12.47
N LEU A 317 -15.29 -41.84 -13.57
CA LEU A 317 -15.23 -40.70 -14.50
C LEU A 317 -16.57 -40.41 -15.23
N GLY A 318 -17.66 -41.06 -14.83
CA GLY A 318 -19.06 -40.67 -15.12
C GLY A 318 -19.73 -39.86 -13.99
N ALA A 319 -18.96 -39.47 -12.97
CA ALA A 319 -19.44 -38.84 -11.74
C ALA A 319 -18.63 -37.59 -11.35
N LEU A 320 -18.56 -36.59 -12.24
CA LEU A 320 -18.86 -35.22 -11.79
C LEU A 320 -20.36 -35.20 -11.45
N GLY A 321 -20.72 -35.95 -10.40
CA GLY A 321 -22.08 -36.10 -9.94
C GLY A 321 -22.59 -34.74 -9.53
N ASP A 322 -23.83 -34.49 -9.90
CA ASP A 322 -24.64 -33.34 -9.47
C ASP A 322 -24.17 -32.73 -8.13
N PRO A 323 -23.66 -31.48 -8.13
CA PRO A 323 -23.17 -30.81 -6.91
C PRO A 323 -24.19 -30.76 -5.78
N ARG A 324 -25.49 -30.97 -6.10
CA ARG A 324 -26.55 -31.21 -5.11
C ARG A 324 -26.22 -32.33 -4.13
N ARG A 325 -25.39 -33.32 -4.51
CA ARG A 325 -25.01 -34.46 -3.65
C ARG A 325 -24.10 -34.07 -2.48
N TRP A 326 -23.37 -32.96 -2.55
CA TRP A 326 -22.49 -32.50 -1.46
C TRP A 326 -23.25 -32.08 -0.19
N LEU A 327 -24.54 -31.78 -0.33
CA LEU A 327 -25.43 -31.36 0.75
C LEU A 327 -26.50 -32.41 1.10
N THR A 328 -26.46 -33.60 0.46
CA THR A 328 -27.44 -34.66 0.74
C THR A 328 -27.15 -35.42 2.05
N PRO A 329 -28.17 -36.04 2.69
CA PRO A 329 -28.03 -36.71 3.98
C PRO A 329 -26.90 -37.75 4.10
N ASN A 330 -26.44 -38.32 2.99
CA ASN A 330 -25.58 -39.52 2.93
C ASN A 330 -24.16 -39.29 2.37
N GLY A 331 -23.72 -38.04 2.11
CA GLY A 331 -22.38 -37.73 1.54
C GLY A 331 -21.62 -36.59 2.24
N LYS A 332 -21.91 -36.37 3.53
CA LYS A 332 -21.78 -35.10 4.25
C LYS A 332 -20.36 -34.69 4.68
N ASP A 333 -19.93 -33.51 4.25
CA ASP A 333 -19.18 -32.62 5.13
C ASP A 333 -20.15 -31.65 5.84
N ARG A 334 -20.51 -31.95 7.09
CA ARG A 334 -21.43 -31.12 7.89
C ARG A 334 -20.88 -29.71 8.15
N ARG A 335 -19.58 -29.49 7.97
CA ARG A 335 -18.95 -28.17 8.16
C ARG A 335 -19.45 -27.18 7.11
N LEU A 336 -19.75 -27.62 5.89
CA LEU A 336 -20.31 -26.75 4.86
C LEU A 336 -21.64 -26.13 5.31
N ALA A 337 -22.55 -26.94 5.83
CA ALA A 337 -23.81 -26.45 6.40
C ALA A 337 -23.59 -25.57 7.64
N LEU A 338 -22.65 -25.96 8.52
CA LEU A 338 -22.30 -25.17 9.71
C LEU A 338 -21.79 -23.77 9.38
N PHE A 339 -21.04 -23.63 8.28
CA PHE A 339 -20.54 -22.34 7.77
C PHE A 339 -21.49 -21.67 6.77
N GLY A 340 -22.75 -22.10 6.69
CA GLY A 340 -23.79 -21.44 5.90
C GLY A 340 -23.70 -21.66 4.38
N TYR A 341 -22.93 -22.64 3.90
CA TYR A 341 -22.88 -22.95 2.46
C TYR A 341 -24.20 -23.59 2.00
N THR A 342 -24.85 -22.96 1.01
CA THR A 342 -26.06 -23.47 0.37
C THR A 342 -25.77 -24.12 -0.99
N ILE A 343 -26.75 -24.82 -1.56
CA ILE A 343 -26.66 -25.41 -2.91
C ILE A 343 -26.40 -24.30 -3.94
N GLU A 344 -27.05 -23.15 -3.77
CA GLU A 344 -26.94 -21.98 -4.64
C GLU A 344 -25.54 -21.37 -4.53
N THR A 345 -25.03 -21.18 -3.31
CA THR A 345 -23.68 -20.65 -3.07
C THR A 345 -22.62 -21.52 -3.77
N ILE A 346 -22.74 -22.83 -3.64
CA ILE A 346 -21.83 -23.78 -4.27
C ILE A 346 -21.95 -23.72 -5.80
N ASN A 347 -23.16 -23.84 -6.34
CA ASN A 347 -23.38 -23.94 -7.79
C ASN A 347 -23.17 -22.62 -8.54
N MET A 348 -23.59 -21.51 -7.96
CA MET A 348 -23.57 -20.20 -8.61
C MET A 348 -22.27 -19.47 -8.38
N LEU A 349 -21.59 -19.65 -7.23
CA LEU A 349 -20.37 -18.90 -6.90
C LEU A 349 -19.11 -19.77 -6.99
N LEU A 350 -19.08 -20.93 -6.34
CA LEU A 350 -17.86 -21.75 -6.26
C LEU A 350 -17.59 -22.55 -7.54
N VAL A 351 -18.61 -23.21 -8.09
CA VAL A 351 -18.48 -24.07 -9.28
C VAL A 351 -17.91 -23.30 -10.49
N PRO A 352 -18.37 -22.07 -10.84
CA PRO A 352 -17.79 -21.30 -11.94
C PRO A 352 -16.31 -20.95 -11.74
N MET A 353 -15.87 -20.78 -10.49
CA MET A 353 -14.46 -20.52 -10.16
C MET A 353 -13.59 -21.79 -10.31
N VAL A 354 -14.15 -22.99 -10.06
CA VAL A 354 -13.38 -24.24 -9.89
C VAL A 354 -13.47 -25.21 -11.09
N LEU A 355 -14.61 -25.36 -11.76
CA LEU A 355 -14.82 -26.44 -12.75
C LEU A 355 -14.37 -26.08 -14.16
N THR A 356 -13.49 -26.91 -14.78
CA THR A 356 -12.94 -26.82 -16.15
C THR A 356 -13.90 -27.22 -17.25
N ASN A 357 -13.71 -26.63 -18.45
CA ASN A 357 -14.53 -26.87 -19.63
C ASN A 357 -14.13 -28.23 -20.22
N VAL A 358 -14.81 -29.30 -19.79
CA VAL A 358 -14.55 -30.71 -20.19
C VAL A 358 -14.64 -30.90 -21.73
N LEU A 359 -15.27 -29.98 -22.45
CA LEU A 359 -15.40 -30.03 -23.91
C LEU A 359 -14.11 -29.75 -24.70
N SER A 360 -13.07 -29.14 -24.10
CA SER A 360 -11.84 -28.79 -24.85
C SER A 360 -10.87 -29.97 -25.06
N LEU A 361 -11.00 -31.06 -24.30
CA LEU A 361 -10.15 -32.25 -24.41
C LEU A 361 -10.62 -33.25 -25.48
N PHE A 362 -11.88 -33.19 -25.92
CA PHE A 362 -12.40 -34.04 -27.00
C PHE A 362 -12.07 -33.52 -28.42
N SER A 363 -11.58 -32.28 -28.55
CA SER A 363 -11.27 -31.66 -29.85
C SER A 363 -9.88 -32.01 -30.40
N LYS A 364 -8.95 -32.50 -29.57
CA LYS A 364 -7.60 -32.91 -30.03
C LYS A 364 -7.52 -34.43 -30.16
N GLY A 365 -8.11 -34.95 -31.24
CA GLY A 365 -7.96 -36.34 -31.63
C GLY A 365 -6.49 -36.72 -31.85
N ARG A 366 -5.97 -37.62 -31.02
CA ARG A 366 -4.87 -38.52 -31.39
C ARG A 366 -5.33 -39.95 -31.18
N LEU A 367 -5.48 -40.64 -32.30
CA LEU A 367 -5.79 -42.06 -32.46
C LEU A 367 -5.03 -42.95 -31.45
N PHE A 368 -5.76 -43.75 -30.66
CA PHE A 368 -5.22 -44.97 -30.08
C PHE A 368 -5.64 -46.17 -30.93
N LYS A 369 -4.64 -46.87 -31.51
CA LYS A 369 -4.78 -48.14 -32.21
C LYS A 369 -5.23 -49.23 -31.22
N LYS A 370 -6.23 -50.02 -31.61
CA LYS A 370 -6.65 -51.27 -30.94
C LYS A 370 -5.58 -52.34 -31.07
N THR A 371 -5.19 -52.96 -29.96
CA THR A 371 -4.60 -54.31 -29.92
C THR A 371 -5.40 -55.19 -28.96
N LYS A 372 -5.73 -56.40 -29.43
CA LYS A 372 -6.56 -57.41 -28.75
C LYS A 372 -5.71 -58.29 -27.81
N GLY A 373 -6.34 -58.69 -26.67
CA GLY A 373 -6.29 -60.06 -26.13
C GLY A 373 -5.28 -60.36 -25.01
N HIS A 374 -5.76 -60.63 -23.79
CA HIS A 374 -5.72 -61.95 -23.12
C HIS A 374 -6.36 -61.92 -21.71
N LEU A 375 -6.80 -63.10 -21.29
CA LEU A 375 -7.69 -63.48 -20.18
C LEU A 375 -6.90 -63.71 -18.87
N PHE A 376 -7.45 -63.35 -17.69
CA PHE A 376 -7.62 -64.14 -16.45
C PHE A 376 -7.89 -63.22 -15.21
N PRO A 377 -8.61 -63.71 -14.16
CA PRO A 377 -9.35 -62.91 -13.19
C PRO A 377 -8.64 -62.75 -11.83
N HIS A 378 -8.90 -61.65 -11.10
CA HIS A 378 -9.02 -61.54 -9.63
C HIS A 378 -9.20 -60.05 -9.22
N PRO A 379 -9.71 -59.77 -8.00
CA PRO A 379 -10.70 -58.72 -7.75
C PRO A 379 -10.12 -57.31 -7.72
N LEU A 380 -11.01 -56.36 -8.02
CA LEU A 380 -10.85 -54.92 -7.97
C LEU A 380 -10.06 -54.46 -6.74
N THR A 381 -8.77 -54.16 -6.93
CA THR A 381 -8.07 -53.16 -6.12
C THR A 381 -8.53 -51.80 -6.63
N PRO A 382 -9.11 -50.92 -5.80
CA PRO A 382 -9.38 -49.57 -6.23
C PRO A 382 -8.03 -48.86 -6.35
N VAL A 383 -7.60 -48.69 -7.60
CA VAL A 383 -6.57 -47.74 -8.01
C VAL A 383 -7.05 -46.36 -7.55
N SER A 384 -6.41 -45.84 -6.50
CA SER A 384 -6.61 -44.51 -5.97
C SER A 384 -6.08 -43.49 -6.98
N VAL A 385 -6.97 -42.64 -7.49
CA VAL A 385 -6.60 -41.52 -8.36
C VAL A 385 -6.46 -40.29 -7.48
N THR A 386 -5.21 -39.85 -7.37
CA THR A 386 -4.76 -38.63 -6.69
C THR A 386 -5.44 -37.38 -7.27
N ILE A 387 -6.05 -36.54 -6.41
CA ILE A 387 -6.30 -35.14 -6.74
C ILE A 387 -5.05 -34.36 -6.36
N ILE A 388 -4.17 -34.17 -7.34
CA ILE A 388 -2.97 -33.35 -7.23
C ILE A 388 -3.43 -31.89 -7.12
N THR A 389 -3.35 -31.21 -5.98
CA THR A 389 -3.60 -29.74 -5.94
C THR A 389 -2.38 -28.93 -6.39
N SER A 390 -1.73 -29.38 -7.46
CA SER A 390 -0.90 -28.53 -8.30
C SER A 390 -1.57 -28.46 -9.68
N ASP A 391 -1.92 -27.24 -10.09
CA ASP A 391 -2.40 -26.90 -11.44
C ASP A 391 -3.80 -27.40 -11.84
N PHE A 392 -4.78 -27.36 -10.92
CA PHE A 392 -6.20 -27.66 -11.23
C PHE A 392 -6.97 -26.37 -11.58
N PHE A 393 -7.06 -26.10 -12.88
CA PHE A 393 -7.59 -24.85 -13.45
C PHE A 393 -9.01 -25.03 -14.04
N GLY A 394 -9.96 -24.13 -13.70
CA GLY A 394 -11.38 -24.14 -14.10
C GLY A 394 -11.74 -23.64 -15.52
N SER A 395 -13.04 -23.54 -15.86
CA SER A 395 -13.59 -23.44 -17.24
C SER A 395 -13.59 -22.02 -17.77
N THR A 396 -13.84 -21.06 -16.88
CA THR A 396 -13.74 -19.61 -17.15
C THR A 396 -12.73 -18.91 -16.25
N ARG A 397 -12.37 -19.48 -15.07
CA ARG A 397 -11.43 -18.91 -14.07
C ARG A 397 -11.77 -17.47 -13.65
N LYS A 398 -13.06 -17.17 -13.57
CA LYS A 398 -13.58 -15.85 -13.21
C LYS A 398 -14.63 -15.99 -12.12
N GLU A 399 -14.80 -14.92 -11.35
CA GLU A 399 -15.94 -14.80 -10.44
C GLU A 399 -17.27 -14.90 -11.19
N ALA A 400 -18.31 -15.31 -10.47
CA ALA A 400 -19.64 -15.41 -11.03
C ALA A 400 -20.16 -14.04 -11.46
N LEU A 401 -20.73 -13.96 -12.67
CA LEU A 401 -21.39 -12.76 -13.16
C LEU A 401 -22.90 -12.93 -13.00
N GLY A 402 -23.54 -11.88 -12.48
CA GLY A 402 -25.00 -11.78 -12.34
C GLY A 402 -25.52 -10.45 -12.91
N SER A 403 -26.83 -10.29 -12.88
CA SER A 403 -27.53 -9.07 -13.28
C SER A 403 -28.66 -8.76 -12.30
N MET A 404 -29.26 -7.57 -12.42
CA MET A 404 -30.26 -7.01 -11.49
C MET A 404 -29.65 -6.52 -10.17
N GLY A 405 -30.45 -5.76 -9.40
CA GLY A 405 -30.07 -5.32 -8.06
C GLY A 405 -30.24 -6.45 -7.03
N ASN A 406 -29.61 -6.28 -5.86
CA ASN A 406 -29.81 -7.17 -4.72
C ASN A 406 -31.09 -6.77 -3.97
N ASP A 407 -32.13 -7.58 -4.08
CA ASP A 407 -33.44 -7.43 -3.42
C ASP A 407 -33.53 -8.18 -2.08
N ALA A 408 -32.47 -8.86 -1.66
CA ALA A 408 -32.41 -9.51 -0.36
C ALA A 408 -32.44 -8.49 0.80
N PRO A 409 -33.03 -8.83 1.95
CA PRO A 409 -33.00 -7.97 3.13
C PRO A 409 -31.55 -7.69 3.57
N LEU A 410 -31.33 -6.54 4.22
CA LEU A 410 -30.06 -6.27 4.89
C LEU A 410 -29.78 -7.37 5.93
N ALA A 411 -28.51 -7.73 6.14
CA ALA A 411 -28.13 -8.82 7.04
C ALA A 411 -28.74 -8.68 8.45
N CYS A 412 -28.82 -7.46 8.99
CA CYS A 412 -29.44 -7.20 10.30
C CYS A 412 -30.98 -7.36 10.34
N LEU A 413 -31.65 -7.41 9.19
CA LEU A 413 -33.10 -7.58 9.05
C LEU A 413 -33.47 -8.96 8.49
N SER A 414 -32.49 -9.78 8.14
CA SER A 414 -32.72 -11.11 7.59
C SER A 414 -33.30 -12.03 8.67
N GLU A 415 -34.34 -12.78 8.31
CA GLU A 415 -34.88 -13.86 9.14
C GLU A 415 -34.02 -15.14 9.06
N TYR A 416 -33.06 -15.17 8.14
CA TYR A 416 -32.08 -16.25 7.99
C TYR A 416 -30.85 -16.01 8.85
N GLN A 417 -29.87 -16.92 8.76
CA GLN A 417 -28.57 -16.80 9.45
C GLN A 417 -27.51 -16.23 8.48
N PRO A 418 -27.44 -14.90 8.29
CA PRO A 418 -26.41 -14.28 7.46
C PRO A 418 -25.02 -14.52 8.04
N LEU A 419 -24.02 -14.55 7.16
CA LEU A 419 -22.65 -14.76 7.56
C LEU A 419 -22.01 -13.42 7.95
N LEU A 420 -20.95 -13.48 8.75
CA LEU A 420 -20.31 -12.28 9.30
C LEU A 420 -19.95 -11.27 8.18
N TYR A 421 -19.47 -11.76 7.03
CA TYR A 421 -19.08 -10.91 5.92
C TYR A 421 -20.25 -10.16 5.26
N ASP A 422 -21.51 -10.60 5.42
CA ASP A 422 -22.68 -9.92 4.84
C ASP A 422 -22.98 -8.56 5.51
N TYR A 423 -22.51 -8.40 6.75
CA TYR A 423 -22.58 -7.15 7.52
C TYR A 423 -21.53 -6.12 7.08
N PHE A 424 -20.46 -6.56 6.42
CA PHE A 424 -19.41 -5.66 5.94
C PHE A 424 -19.68 -5.30 4.49
N LYS A 425 -19.85 -4.00 4.21
CA LYS A 425 -19.96 -3.49 2.85
C LYS A 425 -18.60 -2.96 2.40
N GLN A 426 -18.20 -3.34 1.19
CA GLN A 426 -16.98 -2.83 0.58
C GLN A 426 -17.16 -1.33 0.33
N LEU A 427 -16.23 -0.53 0.86
CA LEU A 427 -16.16 0.88 0.53
C LEU A 427 -15.59 1.01 -0.88
N PHE A 428 -16.09 2.00 -1.61
CA PHE A 428 -15.58 2.33 -2.92
C PHE A 428 -15.43 3.84 -3.04
N ALA A 429 -14.46 4.24 -3.85
CA ALA A 429 -14.16 5.63 -4.09
C ALA A 429 -15.22 6.27 -4.98
N GLN A 430 -15.65 7.48 -4.63
CA GLN A 430 -16.58 8.28 -5.42
C GLN A 430 -16.13 9.74 -5.38
N VAL A 431 -15.97 10.36 -6.55
CA VAL A 431 -15.64 11.79 -6.75
C VAL A 431 -14.26 12.19 -6.23
N THR A 432 -13.95 11.95 -4.95
CA THR A 432 -12.77 12.46 -4.25
C THR A 432 -11.47 11.81 -4.73
N ASN A 433 -11.52 10.51 -5.06
CA ASN A 433 -10.47 9.78 -5.77
C ASN A 433 -11.05 8.81 -6.83
N PRO A 434 -10.36 8.58 -7.96
CA PRO A 434 -10.79 7.64 -8.99
C PRO A 434 -10.47 6.18 -8.60
N PRO A 435 -11.31 5.21 -9.02
CA PRO A 435 -10.94 3.79 -8.99
C PRO A 435 -9.90 3.48 -10.08
N ILE A 436 -9.13 2.40 -9.88
CA ILE A 436 -8.12 1.90 -10.84
C ILE A 436 -8.73 0.73 -11.61
N ASP A 437 -8.46 0.64 -12.93
CA ASP A 437 -8.86 -0.53 -13.72
C ASP A 437 -7.95 -1.74 -13.40
N PRO A 438 -8.45 -2.80 -12.74
CA PRO A 438 -7.62 -3.93 -12.31
C PRO A 438 -7.10 -4.80 -13.47
N PHE A 439 -7.62 -4.63 -14.68
CA PHE A 439 -7.18 -5.36 -15.87
C PHE A 439 -6.23 -4.52 -16.72
N ARG A 440 -6.60 -3.27 -17.04
CA ARG A 440 -5.81 -2.41 -17.93
C ARG A 440 -4.61 -1.78 -17.22
N GLU A 441 -4.73 -1.49 -15.94
CA GLU A 441 -3.70 -0.84 -15.13
C GLU A 441 -3.05 -1.83 -14.15
N GLN A 442 -3.15 -3.13 -14.41
CA GLN A 442 -2.61 -4.18 -13.52
C GLN A 442 -1.09 -4.06 -13.27
N ILE A 443 -0.37 -3.29 -14.10
CA ILE A 443 1.07 -3.02 -13.94
C ILE A 443 1.39 -2.26 -12.65
N VAL A 444 0.47 -1.42 -12.15
CA VAL A 444 0.65 -0.60 -10.95
C VAL A 444 0.15 -1.25 -9.66
N MET A 445 -0.46 -2.43 -9.78
CA MET A 445 -1.08 -3.19 -8.69
C MET A 445 -0.23 -4.39 -8.28
N SER A 446 -0.23 -4.70 -6.98
CA SER A 446 0.44 -5.87 -6.42
C SER A 446 -0.41 -6.48 -5.31
N LEU A 447 -0.38 -7.81 -5.20
CA LEU A 447 -0.91 -8.57 -4.06
C LEU A 447 0.22 -9.11 -3.16
N GLY A 448 1.45 -8.65 -3.40
CA GLY A 448 2.61 -9.02 -2.60
C GLY A 448 2.37 -8.70 -1.14
N CYS A 449 2.61 -9.67 -0.27
CA CYS A 449 2.46 -9.48 1.16
C CYS A 449 3.65 -10.06 1.92
N PRO A 450 4.49 -9.20 2.53
CA PRO A 450 5.49 -9.64 3.49
C PRO A 450 4.79 -9.97 4.82
N ILE A 451 4.96 -11.21 5.27
CA ILE A 451 4.36 -11.78 6.47
C ILE A 451 5.45 -12.09 7.50
N GLY A 452 5.10 -11.96 8.77
CA GLY A 452 6.00 -12.22 9.90
C GLY A 452 6.40 -10.94 10.63
N PRO A 453 7.30 -11.07 11.61
CA PRO A 453 7.70 -9.97 12.48
C PRO A 453 8.16 -8.74 11.70
N SER A 454 7.74 -7.55 12.15
CA SER A 454 8.16 -6.28 11.57
C SER A 454 9.30 -5.69 12.40
N ALA A 455 10.42 -5.38 11.74
CA ALA A 455 11.59 -4.80 12.37
C ALA A 455 11.42 -3.30 12.66
N ASN A 456 12.45 -2.69 13.26
CA ASN A 456 12.47 -1.27 13.56
C ASN A 456 12.52 -0.42 12.28
N ILE A 457 11.45 0.32 11.97
CA ILE A 457 11.36 1.18 10.77
C ILE A 457 12.40 2.32 10.76
N LEU A 458 12.88 2.76 11.93
CA LEU A 458 13.78 3.91 12.05
C LEU A 458 15.20 3.62 11.58
N LYS A 459 15.60 2.35 11.50
CA LYS A 459 16.98 1.96 11.17
C LYS A 459 16.97 0.94 10.03
N PRO A 460 17.49 1.30 8.84
CA PRO A 460 17.66 0.34 7.75
C PRO A 460 18.56 -0.83 8.15
N SER A 461 18.10 -2.06 7.95
CA SER A 461 18.85 -3.28 8.24
C SER A 461 18.37 -4.50 7.44
N ASP A 462 19.04 -5.63 7.62
CA ASP A 462 18.65 -6.93 7.06
C ASP A 462 17.46 -7.55 7.79
N ASP A 463 17.19 -7.14 9.04
CA ASP A 463 16.08 -7.65 9.85
C ASP A 463 14.71 -7.41 9.18
N GLN A 464 14.56 -6.33 8.42
CA GLN A 464 13.36 -6.06 7.62
C GLN A 464 13.07 -7.17 6.61
N CYS A 465 14.11 -7.86 6.12
CA CYS A 465 13.98 -8.95 5.17
C CYS A 465 13.75 -10.31 5.82
N LYS A 466 13.80 -10.47 7.15
CA LYS A 466 13.53 -11.74 7.85
C LYS A 466 12.03 -12.02 7.92
N ARG A 467 11.38 -12.08 6.75
CA ARG A 467 9.94 -12.19 6.54
C ARG A 467 9.64 -13.21 5.44
N LEU A 468 8.43 -13.78 5.48
CA LEU A 468 7.90 -14.62 4.41
C LEU A 468 7.22 -13.73 3.38
N PHE A 469 7.73 -13.68 2.16
CA PHE A 469 7.12 -12.92 1.08
C PHE A 469 6.18 -13.82 0.27
N LEU A 470 4.88 -13.55 0.36
CA LEU A 470 3.89 -14.20 -0.50
C LEU A 470 3.58 -13.33 -1.71
N LYS A 471 3.32 -13.97 -2.85
CA LYS A 471 2.89 -13.27 -4.08
C LYS A 471 1.44 -12.80 -4.02
N ASN A 472 0.62 -13.47 -3.22
CA ASN A 472 -0.79 -13.17 -3.00
C ASN A 472 -1.20 -13.74 -1.63
N PRO A 473 -2.30 -13.25 -1.02
CA PRO A 473 -2.71 -13.69 0.32
C PRO A 473 -3.41 -15.05 0.36
N ILE A 474 -3.62 -15.70 -0.79
CA ILE A 474 -4.32 -16.99 -0.88
C ILE A 474 -3.31 -18.11 -0.75
N LEU A 475 -3.52 -18.98 0.22
CA LEU A 475 -2.67 -20.13 0.52
C LEU A 475 -3.43 -21.43 0.25
N SER A 476 -2.79 -22.36 -0.44
CA SER A 476 -3.28 -23.73 -0.53
C SER A 476 -3.09 -24.47 0.80
N ILE A 477 -3.75 -25.62 0.95
CA ILE A 477 -3.55 -26.50 2.11
C ILE A 477 -2.08 -26.93 2.20
N LYS A 478 -1.44 -27.18 1.06
CA LYS A 478 -0.02 -27.51 0.98
C LYS A 478 0.86 -26.36 1.48
N ASP A 479 0.59 -25.13 1.03
CA ASP A 479 1.31 -23.94 1.51
C ASP A 479 1.17 -23.80 3.03
N LEU A 480 -0.03 -23.98 3.58
CA LEU A 480 -0.30 -23.91 5.02
C LEU A 480 0.46 -24.97 5.81
N GLU A 481 0.50 -26.22 5.34
CA GLU A 481 1.25 -27.29 6.02
C GLU A 481 2.75 -27.01 6.07
N VAL A 482 3.31 -26.53 4.97
CA VAL A 482 4.72 -26.11 4.91
C VAL A 482 5.00 -24.95 5.85
N ILE A 483 4.10 -23.95 5.89
CA ILE A 483 4.22 -22.83 6.82
C ILE A 483 4.16 -23.31 8.28
N LYS A 484 3.24 -24.22 8.64
CA LYS A 484 3.13 -24.74 10.02
C LYS A 484 4.41 -25.44 10.50
N ARG A 485 5.11 -26.13 9.58
CA ARG A 485 6.30 -26.93 9.90
C ARG A 485 7.59 -26.11 9.83
N THR A 486 7.54 -24.91 9.24
CA THR A 486 8.73 -24.10 9.06
C THR A 486 9.41 -23.77 10.39
N LYS A 487 10.73 -23.89 10.41
CA LYS A 487 11.60 -23.42 11.50
C LYS A 487 12.53 -22.30 11.04
N VAL A 488 12.32 -21.80 9.83
CA VAL A 488 13.15 -20.74 9.24
C VAL A 488 13.07 -19.50 10.13
N HIS A 489 14.22 -18.88 10.39
CA HIS A 489 14.36 -17.71 11.27
C HIS A 489 13.78 -17.89 12.68
N GLY A 490 13.59 -19.14 13.15
CA GLY A 490 13.00 -19.43 14.46
C GLY A 490 11.53 -19.01 14.59
N TRP A 491 10.81 -18.85 13.48
CA TRP A 491 9.40 -18.49 13.49
C TRP A 491 8.56 -19.52 14.24
N LYS A 492 7.57 -19.02 14.99
CA LYS A 492 6.57 -19.84 15.69
C LYS A 492 5.24 -19.65 14.99
N VAL A 493 4.61 -20.75 14.60
CA VAL A 493 3.28 -20.76 14.00
C VAL A 493 2.30 -21.34 15.02
N SER A 494 1.26 -20.57 15.33
CA SER A 494 0.16 -21.01 16.18
C SER A 494 -1.15 -20.85 15.42
N LEU A 495 -2.02 -21.86 15.50
CA LEU A 495 -3.38 -21.78 14.98
C LEU A 495 -4.30 -21.36 16.10
N SER A 496 -5.23 -20.45 15.82
CA SER A 496 -6.31 -20.11 16.74
C SER A 496 -7.18 -21.35 16.98
N GLN A 497 -7.39 -21.70 18.24
CA GLN A 497 -8.26 -22.81 18.62
C GLN A 497 -9.72 -22.38 18.56
N LEU A 498 -10.61 -23.33 18.25
CA LEU A 498 -12.05 -23.14 18.40
C LEU A 498 -12.37 -22.97 19.89
N LEU A 499 -13.27 -22.05 20.21
CA LEU A 499 -13.81 -21.96 21.56
C LEU A 499 -14.69 -23.18 21.82
N PRO A 500 -14.61 -23.81 23.00
CA PRO A 500 -15.54 -24.87 23.36
C PRO A 500 -16.96 -24.28 23.39
N ALA A 501 -17.92 -25.00 22.85
CA ALA A 501 -19.32 -24.72 23.11
C ALA A 501 -19.58 -25.11 24.57
N GLU A 502 -19.78 -24.14 25.46
CA GLU A 502 -20.34 -24.43 26.78
C GLU A 502 -21.78 -24.94 26.57
N ALA A 503 -22.07 -26.09 27.16
CA ALA A 503 -23.27 -26.90 26.94
C ALA A 503 -24.48 -26.38 27.72
#